data_AF-A0A662SSC4-F1
#
_entry.id   AF-A0A662SSC4-F1
#
_cell.length_a   1.000
_cell.length_b   1.000
_cell.length_c   1.000
_cell.angle_alpha   90.00
_cell.angle_beta   90.00
_cell.angle_gamma   90.00
#
_symmetry.space_group_name_H-M   'P 1'
#
loop_
_entity.id
_entity.type
_entity.pdbx_description
1 polymer ?
#
loop_
_entity_poly.entity_id
_entity_poly.type
_entity_poly.pdbx_seq_one_letter_code
_entity_poly.pdbx_strand_id
1 'polypeptide(L)'
;MMKFEPFQTAEIPGPLKAIPIERPQTVAGIIKNAKRPIVIMGSKTFDIAPEKTLKDILEISKEVEAEVVVTGGINKKFEEIGVKEFKSMRAMELADRLRDPEWKGFDGKGNYDLAIFVGFRYYYSWLILSGLKHFSPEGFKTLSIDPYYQPHATFSLYNMKIDAWASYISSIKESLKRKG
;
A
#
# COMPACT_ATOMS: atom_id res chain seq x y z
N MET A 1 -5.18 21.68 -3.25
CA MET A 1 -5.59 20.26 -3.31
C MET A 1 -6.50 20.00 -2.13
N MET A 2 -7.74 19.57 -2.37
CA MET A 2 -8.67 19.21 -1.29
C MET A 2 -8.21 17.89 -0.65
N LYS A 3 -8.26 17.79 0.68
CA LYS A 3 -7.64 16.66 1.42
C LYS A 3 -8.23 15.29 1.06
N PHE A 4 -9.56 15.18 1.00
CA PHE A 4 -10.27 13.90 0.88
C PHE A 4 -11.10 13.76 -0.39
N GLU A 5 -10.83 14.61 -1.37
CA GLU A 5 -11.42 14.45 -2.70
C GLU A 5 -10.60 13.45 -3.52
N PRO A 6 -11.24 12.70 -4.42
CA PRO A 6 -10.52 11.92 -5.42
C PRO A 6 -9.44 12.76 -6.10
N PHE A 7 -8.23 12.23 -6.21
CA PHE A 7 -7.10 12.99 -6.76
C PHE A 7 -7.28 13.23 -8.26
N GLN A 8 -7.87 12.27 -8.97
CA GLN A 8 -8.22 12.43 -10.37
C GLN A 8 -9.59 13.10 -10.51
N THR A 9 -9.62 14.18 -11.29
CA THR A 9 -10.88 14.88 -11.62
C THR A 9 -11.88 13.93 -12.26
N ALA A 10 -13.14 14.05 -11.85
CA ALA A 10 -14.28 13.26 -12.33
C ALA A 10 -14.23 11.75 -11.98
N GLU A 11 -13.40 11.33 -11.04
CA GLU A 11 -13.53 9.99 -10.45
C GLU A 11 -14.78 9.90 -9.56
N ILE A 12 -15.58 8.86 -9.78
CA ILE A 12 -16.81 8.60 -9.03
C ILE A 12 -16.67 7.24 -8.32
N PRO A 13 -16.34 7.21 -7.01
CA PRO A 13 -16.06 5.96 -6.30
C PRO A 13 -17.29 5.21 -5.78
N GLY A 14 -18.49 5.74 -6.06
CA GLY A 14 -19.75 5.25 -5.50
C GLY A 14 -19.92 5.61 -4.01
N PRO A 15 -20.91 4.99 -3.34
CA PRO A 15 -21.27 5.32 -1.96
C PRO A 15 -20.28 4.78 -0.92
N LEU A 16 -19.69 3.60 -1.18
CA LEU A 16 -18.64 3.03 -0.35
C LEU A 16 -17.32 3.74 -0.69
N LYS A 17 -16.73 4.46 0.26
CA LYS A 17 -15.43 5.14 0.07
C LYS A 17 -14.46 4.71 1.14
N ALA A 18 -13.17 4.86 0.86
CA ALA A 18 -12.11 4.65 1.84
C ALA A 18 -12.36 5.48 3.11
N ILE A 19 -11.96 4.93 4.26
CA ILE A 19 -11.87 5.70 5.49
C ILE A 19 -10.59 6.55 5.39
N PRO A 20 -10.69 7.89 5.35
CA PRO A 20 -9.51 8.73 5.27
C PRO A 20 -8.75 8.73 6.60
N ILE A 21 -7.42 8.67 6.54
CA ILE A 21 -6.57 8.67 7.72
C ILE A 21 -5.69 9.92 7.78
N GLU A 22 -5.93 10.77 8.77
CA GLU A 22 -5.11 11.96 9.00
C GLU A 22 -3.91 11.72 9.92
N ARG A 23 -3.99 10.76 10.84
CA ARG A 23 -2.95 10.56 11.87
C ARG A 23 -2.02 9.39 11.53
N PRO A 24 -0.70 9.60 11.43
CA PRO A 24 0.26 8.52 11.20
C PRO A 24 0.15 7.35 12.20
N GLN A 25 -0.22 7.66 13.45
CA GLN A 25 -0.40 6.67 14.52
C GLN A 25 -1.55 5.71 14.22
N THR A 26 -2.61 6.19 13.56
CA THR A 26 -3.73 5.35 13.15
C THR A 26 -3.29 4.37 12.07
N VAL A 27 -2.45 4.81 11.11
CA VAL A 27 -1.86 3.92 10.10
C VAL A 27 -0.95 2.89 10.75
N ALA A 28 -0.07 3.31 11.67
CA ALA A 28 0.79 2.40 12.43
C ALA A 28 -0.02 1.33 13.17
N GLY A 29 -1.13 1.72 13.82
CA GLY A 29 -2.04 0.78 14.48
C GLY A 29 -2.71 -0.20 13.50
N ILE A 30 -3.14 0.25 12.33
CA ILE A 30 -3.72 -0.62 11.29
C ILE A 30 -2.72 -1.66 10.83
N ILE A 31 -1.49 -1.23 10.48
CA ILE A 31 -0.44 -2.12 9.98
C ILE A 31 -0.02 -3.10 11.08
N LYS A 32 0.16 -2.64 12.32
CA LYS A 32 0.57 -3.49 13.45
C LYS A 32 -0.48 -4.54 13.83
N ASN A 33 -1.76 -4.24 13.64
CA ASN A 33 -2.84 -5.18 13.95
C ASN A 33 -3.13 -6.17 12.81
N ALA A 34 -2.52 -6.00 11.63
CA ALA A 34 -2.61 -6.97 10.55
C ALA A 34 -1.88 -8.25 10.95
N LYS A 35 -2.52 -9.40 10.74
CA LYS A 35 -1.95 -10.71 11.04
C LYS A 35 -0.92 -11.12 10.00
N ARG A 36 -1.15 -10.72 8.74
CA ARG A 36 -0.34 -11.13 7.59
C ARG A 36 -0.38 -10.06 6.50
N PRO A 37 0.37 -8.95 6.67
CA PRO A 37 0.40 -7.87 5.70
C PRO A 37 1.24 -8.19 4.46
N ILE A 38 0.86 -7.58 3.33
CA ILE A 38 1.63 -7.55 2.07
C ILE A 38 1.79 -6.10 1.62
N VAL A 39 3.02 -5.68 1.30
CA VAL A 39 3.33 -4.35 0.77
C VAL A 39 3.56 -4.46 -0.73
N ILE A 40 2.73 -3.79 -1.51
CA ILE A 40 2.70 -3.86 -2.96
C ILE A 40 3.24 -2.54 -3.52
N MET A 41 4.38 -2.63 -4.20
CA MET A 41 5.10 -1.49 -4.76
C MET A 41 4.88 -1.41 -6.27
N GLY A 42 4.26 -0.32 -6.72
CA GLY A 42 3.96 -0.06 -8.11
C GLY A 42 5.13 0.54 -8.90
N SER A 43 5.01 0.61 -10.23
CA SER A 43 6.06 1.13 -11.12
C SER A 43 6.47 2.59 -10.89
N LYS A 44 5.64 3.37 -10.19
CA LYS A 44 5.90 4.77 -9.82
C LYS A 44 6.59 4.93 -8.47
N THR A 45 6.93 3.85 -7.77
CA THR A 45 7.58 3.91 -6.45
C THR A 45 8.83 4.81 -6.46
N PHE A 46 9.77 4.58 -7.38
CA PHE A 46 10.99 5.41 -7.50
C PHE A 46 10.75 6.82 -8.04
N ASP A 47 9.59 7.07 -8.65
CA ASP A 47 9.25 8.39 -9.19
C ASP A 47 8.69 9.29 -8.08
N ILE A 48 7.99 8.71 -7.09
CA ILE A 48 7.31 9.46 -6.03
C ILE A 48 8.03 9.41 -4.69
N ALA A 49 8.80 8.36 -4.41
CA ALA A 49 9.44 8.14 -3.12
C ALA A 49 10.89 8.62 -3.16
N PRO A 50 11.24 9.71 -2.44
CA PRO A 50 12.64 10.03 -2.18
C PRO A 50 13.34 8.84 -1.52
N GLU A 51 14.65 8.70 -1.73
CA GLU A 51 15.43 7.55 -1.24
C GLU A 51 15.20 7.25 0.25
N LYS A 52 15.20 8.28 1.10
CA LYS A 52 14.89 8.14 2.53
C LYS A 52 13.48 7.57 2.76
N THR A 53 12.49 8.03 2.00
CA THR A 53 11.10 7.58 2.14
C THR A 53 10.94 6.13 1.70
N LEU A 54 11.61 5.73 0.62
CA LEU A 54 11.64 4.33 0.20
C LEU A 54 12.27 3.44 1.29
N LYS A 55 13.39 3.87 1.88
CA LYS A 55 14.02 3.18 3.03
C LYS A 55 13.06 3.09 4.21
N ASP A 56 12.33 4.16 4.53
CA ASP A 56 11.34 4.17 5.61
C ASP A 56 10.20 3.16 5.35
N ILE A 57 9.68 3.07 4.12
CA ILE A 57 8.65 2.09 3.75
C ILE A 57 9.18 0.66 3.89
N LEU A 58 10.43 0.41 3.47
CA LEU A 58 11.06 -0.91 3.60
C LEU A 58 11.32 -1.28 5.05
N GLU A 59 11.76 -0.33 5.89
CA GLU A 59 11.90 -0.54 7.33
C GLU A 59 10.54 -0.84 7.99
N ILE A 60 9.48 -0.11 7.62
CA ILE A 60 8.11 -0.40 8.09
C ILE A 60 7.70 -1.82 7.70
N SER A 61 7.95 -2.20 6.44
CA SER A 61 7.61 -3.54 5.92
C SER A 61 8.30 -4.64 6.72
N LYS A 62 9.59 -4.45 7.03
CA LYS A 62 10.39 -5.39 7.82
C LYS A 62 9.91 -5.48 9.27
N GLU A 63 9.61 -4.35 9.90
CA GLU A 63 9.16 -4.30 11.31
C GLU A 63 7.87 -5.08 11.56
N VAL A 64 6.99 -5.13 10.56
CA VAL A 64 5.69 -5.81 10.64
C VAL A 64 5.67 -7.15 9.89
N GLU A 65 6.86 -7.65 9.52
CA GLU A 65 7.05 -8.90 8.77
C GLU A 65 6.18 -9.00 7.51
N ALA A 66 5.97 -7.88 6.83
CA ALA A 66 5.19 -7.84 5.60
C ALA A 66 5.96 -8.44 4.43
N GLU A 67 5.25 -9.22 3.60
CA GLU A 67 5.79 -9.64 2.29
C GLU A 67 5.89 -8.41 1.38
N VAL A 68 7.07 -8.14 0.82
CA VAL A 68 7.25 -7.04 -0.13
C VAL A 68 7.14 -7.58 -1.55
N VAL A 69 6.18 -7.05 -2.32
CA VAL A 69 5.96 -7.44 -3.71
C VAL A 69 6.15 -6.25 -4.64
N VAL A 70 7.10 -6.37 -5.54
CA VAL A 70 7.42 -5.38 -6.55
C VAL A 70 6.68 -5.71 -7.83
N THR A 71 6.06 -4.69 -8.43
CA THR A 71 5.30 -4.82 -9.68
C THR A 71 5.83 -3.85 -10.74
N GLY A 72 5.48 -4.08 -12.01
CA GLY A 72 5.72 -3.09 -13.07
C GLY A 72 7.19 -2.90 -13.46
N GLY A 73 8.03 -3.93 -13.26
CA GLY A 73 9.37 -4.02 -13.86
C GLY A 73 10.47 -3.23 -13.14
N ILE A 74 10.25 -2.78 -11.90
CA ILE A 74 11.25 -2.03 -11.14
C ILE A 74 12.21 -2.92 -10.32
N ASN A 75 12.18 -4.24 -10.52
CA ASN A 75 13.01 -5.22 -9.80
C ASN A 75 14.51 -4.86 -9.84
N LYS A 76 15.04 -4.51 -11.03
CA LYS A 76 16.44 -4.13 -11.19
C LYS A 76 16.82 -2.93 -10.32
N LYS A 77 15.94 -1.93 -10.22
CA LYS A 77 16.17 -0.75 -9.37
C LYS A 77 16.22 -1.12 -7.88
N PHE A 78 15.42 -2.10 -7.44
CA PHE A 78 15.50 -2.64 -6.08
C PHE A 78 16.83 -3.37 -5.83
N GLU A 79 17.27 -4.18 -6.78
CA GLU A 79 18.56 -4.88 -6.71
C GLU A 79 19.74 -3.91 -6.65
N GLU A 80 19.72 -2.84 -7.47
CA GLU A 80 20.74 -1.79 -7.53
C GLU A 80 20.92 -1.05 -6.20
N ILE A 81 19.83 -0.84 -5.44
CA ILE A 81 19.88 -0.23 -4.10
C ILE A 81 20.11 -1.26 -2.98
N GLY A 82 20.40 -2.51 -3.31
CA GLY A 82 20.76 -3.58 -2.37
C GLY A 82 19.57 -4.27 -1.70
N VAL A 83 18.34 -4.05 -2.15
CA VAL A 83 17.15 -4.74 -1.62
C VAL A 83 16.96 -6.05 -2.38
N LYS A 84 17.12 -7.17 -1.68
CA LYS A 84 17.05 -8.52 -2.26
C LYS A 84 15.84 -9.34 -1.80
N GLU A 85 15.24 -8.96 -0.68
CA GLU A 85 14.10 -9.64 -0.09
C GLU A 85 12.79 -9.06 -0.62
N PHE A 86 12.42 -9.43 -1.84
CA PHE A 86 11.13 -9.09 -2.43
C PHE A 86 10.64 -10.20 -3.38
N LYS A 87 9.33 -10.25 -3.62
CA LYS A 87 8.72 -11.05 -4.70
C LYS A 87 8.41 -10.16 -5.88
N SER A 88 8.33 -10.75 -7.07
CA SER A 88 7.94 -10.05 -8.28
C SER A 88 6.70 -10.72 -8.88
N MET A 89 5.63 -9.96 -9.05
CA MET A 89 4.42 -10.41 -9.73
C MET A 89 3.77 -9.22 -10.46
N ARG A 90 3.09 -9.46 -11.58
CA ARG A 90 2.36 -8.40 -12.28
C ARG A 90 1.17 -7.95 -11.41
N ALA A 91 0.91 -6.66 -11.33
CA ALA A 91 -0.09 -6.13 -10.37
C ALA A 91 -1.50 -6.69 -10.58
N MET A 92 -1.93 -6.90 -11.83
CA MET A 92 -3.23 -7.52 -12.13
C MET A 92 -3.28 -9.00 -11.73
N GLU A 93 -2.21 -9.76 -11.99
CA GLU A 93 -2.13 -11.15 -11.55
C GLU A 93 -2.14 -11.24 -10.02
N LEU A 94 -1.40 -10.36 -9.34
CA LEU A 94 -1.40 -10.29 -7.88
C LEU A 94 -2.80 -9.95 -7.33
N ALA A 95 -3.51 -9.01 -7.97
CA ALA A 95 -4.89 -8.69 -7.60
C ALA A 95 -5.82 -9.88 -7.76
N ASP A 96 -5.66 -10.68 -8.82
CA ASP A 96 -6.43 -11.92 -9.02
C ASP A 96 -6.13 -12.94 -7.92
N ARG A 97 -4.85 -13.13 -7.56
CA ARG A 97 -4.45 -14.02 -6.46
C ARG A 97 -4.98 -13.58 -5.10
N LEU A 98 -4.96 -12.28 -4.81
CA LEU A 98 -5.48 -11.74 -3.55
C LEU A 98 -7.01 -11.94 -3.41
N ARG A 99 -7.74 -12.03 -4.53
CA ARG A 99 -9.17 -12.33 -4.52
C ARG A 99 -9.49 -13.81 -4.36
N ASP A 100 -8.53 -14.69 -4.63
CA ASP A 100 -8.71 -16.13 -4.53
C ASP A 100 -8.58 -16.58 -3.05
N PRO A 101 -9.67 -17.04 -2.40
CA PRO A 101 -9.61 -17.53 -1.02
C PRO A 101 -8.74 -18.78 -0.87
N GLU A 102 -8.51 -19.53 -1.95
CA GLU A 102 -7.67 -20.73 -1.92
C GLU A 102 -6.18 -20.43 -2.12
N TRP A 103 -5.83 -19.21 -2.51
CA TRP A 103 -4.42 -18.85 -2.70
C TRP A 103 -3.65 -18.94 -1.38
N LYS A 104 -2.54 -19.67 -1.39
CA LYS A 104 -1.71 -19.92 -0.20
C LYS A 104 -0.58 -18.90 0.00
N GLY A 105 -0.64 -17.74 -0.67
CA GLY A 105 0.41 -16.72 -0.60
C GLY A 105 1.70 -17.14 -1.29
N PHE A 106 2.75 -16.32 -1.17
CA PHE A 106 4.06 -16.59 -1.78
C PHE A 106 4.86 -17.69 -1.06
N ASP A 107 4.56 -17.96 0.20
CA ASP A 107 5.28 -18.91 1.06
C ASP A 107 4.44 -20.12 1.47
N GLY A 108 3.23 -20.27 0.91
CA GLY A 108 2.33 -21.39 1.19
C GLY A 108 1.57 -21.30 2.52
N LYS A 109 1.71 -20.22 3.31
CA LYS A 109 1.09 -20.10 4.65
C LYS A 109 -0.30 -19.45 4.65
N GLY A 110 -0.89 -19.22 3.48
CA GLY A 110 -2.21 -18.63 3.34
C GLY A 110 -2.19 -17.23 2.74
N ASN A 111 -3.38 -16.75 2.38
CA ASN A 111 -3.60 -15.41 1.83
C ASN A 111 -3.35 -14.33 2.90
N TYR A 112 -3.28 -13.08 2.46
CA TYR A 112 -2.99 -11.90 3.28
C TYR A 112 -4.30 -11.31 3.83
N ASP A 113 -4.23 -10.60 4.95
CA ASP A 113 -5.39 -9.89 5.53
C ASP A 113 -5.35 -8.38 5.32
N LEU A 114 -4.17 -7.82 5.03
CA LEU A 114 -3.97 -6.42 4.69
C LEU A 114 -3.03 -6.27 3.50
N ALA A 115 -3.49 -5.63 2.42
CA ALA A 115 -2.64 -5.21 1.31
C ALA A 115 -2.38 -3.70 1.34
N ILE A 116 -1.10 -3.32 1.39
CA ILE A 116 -0.62 -1.95 1.50
C ILE A 116 -0.09 -1.52 0.13
N PHE A 117 -0.70 -0.51 -0.49
CA PHE A 117 -0.37 -0.04 -1.84
C PHE A 117 0.44 1.26 -1.81
N VAL A 118 1.51 1.30 -2.61
CA VAL A 118 2.31 2.51 -2.84
C VAL A 118 2.90 2.52 -4.25
N GLY A 119 3.07 3.71 -4.83
CA GLY A 119 3.84 3.89 -6.04
C GLY A 119 3.12 3.44 -7.31
N PHE A 120 1.80 3.60 -7.39
CA PHE A 120 1.04 3.26 -8.59
C PHE A 120 0.65 4.50 -9.41
N ARG A 121 0.44 4.32 -10.71
CA ARG A 121 -0.34 5.31 -11.47
C ARG A 121 -1.75 5.33 -10.88
N TYR A 122 -2.29 6.53 -10.65
CA TYR A 122 -3.54 6.71 -9.91
C TYR A 122 -4.69 5.84 -10.42
N TYR A 123 -5.05 5.96 -11.71
CA TYR A 123 -6.12 5.16 -12.32
C TYR A 123 -5.86 3.64 -12.28
N TYR A 124 -4.60 3.22 -12.26
CA TYR A 124 -4.26 1.80 -12.25
C TYR A 124 -4.43 1.21 -10.86
N SER A 125 -4.04 1.95 -9.82
CA SER A 125 -4.35 1.61 -8.43
C SER A 125 -5.86 1.58 -8.20
N TRP A 126 -6.57 2.59 -8.69
CA TRP A 126 -8.03 2.65 -8.65
C TRP A 126 -8.67 1.35 -9.18
N LEU A 127 -8.32 0.92 -10.40
CA LEU A 127 -8.90 -0.29 -11.00
C LEU A 127 -8.67 -1.54 -10.12
N ILE A 128 -7.46 -1.71 -9.60
CA ILE A 128 -7.10 -2.83 -8.73
C ILE A 128 -7.89 -2.77 -7.41
N LEU A 129 -7.86 -1.61 -6.75
CA LEU A 129 -8.54 -1.40 -5.47
C LEU A 129 -10.05 -1.58 -5.59
N SER A 130 -10.66 -1.14 -6.70
CA SER A 130 -12.08 -1.34 -6.98
C SER A 130 -12.43 -2.82 -7.09
N GLY A 131 -11.59 -3.62 -7.77
CA GLY A 131 -11.77 -5.07 -7.84
C GLY A 131 -11.67 -5.74 -6.47
N LEU A 132 -10.65 -5.38 -5.68
CA LEU A 132 -10.46 -5.94 -4.34
C LEU A 132 -11.57 -5.55 -3.37
N LYS A 133 -12.04 -4.31 -3.44
CA LYS A 133 -13.14 -3.78 -2.60
C LYS A 133 -14.43 -4.61 -2.70
N HIS A 134 -14.72 -5.19 -3.87
CA HIS A 134 -15.97 -5.89 -4.12
C HIS A 134 -15.86 -7.41 -4.16
N PHE A 135 -14.66 -7.94 -4.40
CA PHE A 135 -14.47 -9.36 -4.72
C PHE A 135 -13.34 -10.04 -3.91
N SER A 136 -12.85 -9.41 -2.84
CA SER A 136 -11.87 -10.04 -1.94
C SER A 136 -12.55 -10.89 -0.86
N PRO A 137 -11.82 -11.88 -0.30
CA PRO A 137 -12.29 -12.67 0.83
C PRO A 137 -12.72 -11.81 2.04
N GLU A 138 -13.62 -12.35 2.86
CA GLU A 138 -14.07 -11.67 4.07
C GLU A 138 -12.90 -11.32 5.00
N GLY A 139 -12.92 -10.10 5.54
CA GLY A 139 -11.87 -9.60 6.43
C GLY A 139 -10.63 -9.04 5.72
N PHE A 140 -10.46 -9.24 4.41
CA PHE A 140 -9.39 -8.62 3.63
C PHE A 140 -9.56 -7.10 3.57
N LYS A 141 -8.47 -6.35 3.79
CA LYS A 141 -8.47 -4.89 3.75
C LYS A 141 -7.36 -4.36 2.86
N THR A 142 -7.58 -3.17 2.30
CA THR A 142 -6.58 -2.45 1.52
C THR A 142 -6.26 -1.12 2.18
N LEU A 143 -4.97 -0.78 2.23
CA LEU A 143 -4.47 0.50 2.71
C LEU A 143 -3.65 1.15 1.59
N SER A 144 -4.07 2.31 1.10
CA SER A 144 -3.22 3.12 0.24
C SER A 144 -2.40 4.10 1.07
N ILE A 145 -1.06 3.97 0.96
CA ILE A 145 -0.11 4.92 1.56
C ILE A 145 0.48 5.88 0.52
N ASP A 146 -0.16 6.04 -0.64
CA ASP A 146 0.26 7.04 -1.63
C ASP A 146 0.00 8.47 -1.13
N PRO A 147 0.69 9.49 -1.68
CA PRO A 147 0.42 10.91 -1.39
C PRO A 147 -0.93 11.39 -1.95
N TYR A 148 -1.71 10.50 -2.56
CA TYR A 148 -2.97 10.77 -3.23
C TYR A 148 -4.07 9.92 -2.60
N TYR A 149 -5.19 10.55 -2.27
CA TYR A 149 -6.34 9.88 -1.69
C TYR A 149 -6.95 8.89 -2.70
N GLN A 150 -7.04 7.62 -2.30
CA GLN A 150 -7.56 6.51 -3.09
C GLN A 150 -8.92 6.07 -2.51
N PRO A 151 -10.05 6.56 -3.04
CA PRO A 151 -11.36 6.29 -2.46
C PRO A 151 -11.81 4.84 -2.61
N HIS A 152 -11.14 4.04 -3.44
CA HIS A 152 -11.44 2.61 -3.63
C HIS A 152 -10.72 1.68 -2.64
N ALA A 153 -9.79 2.19 -1.82
CA ALA A 153 -9.20 1.41 -0.75
C ALA A 153 -10.17 1.23 0.44
N THR A 154 -9.85 0.33 1.38
CA THR A 154 -10.51 0.32 2.70
C THR A 154 -10.09 1.54 3.51
N PHE A 155 -8.78 1.83 3.49
CA PHE A 155 -8.16 2.96 4.16
C PHE A 155 -7.26 3.71 3.18
N SER A 156 -7.23 5.04 3.28
CA SER A 156 -6.32 5.83 2.45
C SER A 156 -5.81 7.06 3.16
N LEU A 157 -4.55 7.40 2.91
CA LEU A 157 -4.01 8.71 3.26
C LEU A 157 -4.73 9.81 2.49
N TYR A 158 -4.74 11.01 3.06
CA TYR A 158 -5.26 12.18 2.36
C TYR A 158 -4.25 12.72 1.36
N ASN A 159 -4.76 13.53 0.43
CA ASN A 159 -3.95 14.21 -0.56
C ASN A 159 -2.88 15.11 0.09
N MET A 160 -1.61 14.83 -0.17
CA MET A 160 -0.45 15.52 0.39
C MET A 160 0.56 15.92 -0.71
N LYS A 161 1.33 16.98 -0.45
CA LYS A 161 2.57 17.23 -1.22
C LYS A 161 3.61 16.17 -0.86
N ILE A 162 4.52 15.85 -1.78
CA ILE A 162 5.54 14.81 -1.58
C ILE A 162 6.37 15.01 -0.32
N ASP A 163 6.82 16.23 0.01
CA ASP A 163 7.61 16.49 1.22
C ASP A 163 6.83 16.24 2.52
N ALA A 164 5.55 16.63 2.52
CA ALA A 164 4.65 16.40 3.65
C ALA A 164 4.35 14.90 3.80
N TRP A 165 4.13 14.21 2.67
CA TRP A 165 3.93 12.77 2.64
C TRP A 165 5.18 12.00 3.09
N ALA A 166 6.37 12.37 2.65
CA ALA A 166 7.63 11.79 3.12
C ALA A 166 7.78 11.90 4.64
N SER A 167 7.48 13.09 5.19
CA SER A 167 7.46 13.32 6.65
C SER A 167 6.39 12.47 7.36
N TYR A 168 5.24 12.28 6.72
CA TYR A 168 4.16 11.42 7.21
C TYR A 168 4.61 9.95 7.31
N ILE A 169 5.26 9.43 6.26
CA ILE A 169 5.81 8.07 6.25
C ILE A 169 6.86 7.88 7.35
N SER A 170 7.79 8.82 7.51
CA SER A 170 8.74 8.79 8.63
C SER A 170 8.02 8.75 9.99
N SER A 171 6.91 9.48 10.14
CA SER A 171 6.11 9.49 11.38
C SER A 171 5.37 8.17 11.65
N ILE A 172 4.93 7.45 10.60
CA ILE A 172 4.40 6.08 10.75
C ILE A 172 5.49 5.18 11.34
N LYS A 173 6.68 5.22 10.74
CA LYS A 173 7.83 4.42 11.17
C LYS A 173 8.18 4.65 12.63
N GLU A 174 8.25 5.91 13.05
CA GLU A 174 8.50 6.27 14.45
C GLU A 174 7.40 5.78 15.39
N SER A 175 6.15 5.84 14.95
CA SER A 175 5.00 5.38 15.74
C SER A 175 4.99 3.86 15.94
N LEU A 176 5.53 3.08 15.00
CA LEU A 176 5.70 1.62 15.16
C LEU A 176 6.76 1.28 16.21
N LYS A 177 7.86 2.06 16.28
CA LYS A 177 8.97 1.85 17.23
C LYS A 177 8.61 2.22 18.66
N ARG A 178 7.72 3.19 18.85
CA ARG A 178 7.19 3.54 20.17
C ARG A 178 6.24 2.42 20.60
N LYS A 179 6.74 1.48 21.40
CA LYS A 179 5.90 0.51 22.11
C LYS A 179 4.75 1.27 22.79
N GLY A 180 3.51 0.92 22.44
CA GLY A 180 2.34 1.28 23.25
C GLY A 180 2.43 0.62 24.61
#